data_AF-A0A524LAH0-F1
#
_entry.id   AF-A0A524LAH0-F1
#
_cell.length_a   1.000
_cell.length_b   1.000
_cell.length_c   1.000
_cell.angle_alpha   90.00
_cell.angle_beta   90.00
_cell.angle_gamma   90.00
#
_symmetry.space_group_name_H-M   'P 1'
#
loop_
_entity.id
_entity.type
_entity.pdbx_description
1 polymer ?
#
loop_
_entity_poly.entity_id
_entity_poly.type
_entity_poly.pdbx_seq_one_letter_code
_entity_poly.pdbx_strand_id
1 'polypeptide(L)'
;MQPEEIEREIEIGVVRAFGWAVIEFETALYQKFLIMSASSSLMTEDMFKKYLRDMEAKGYISPVDFQRKRAWKRLVIESEMDEEILTPDEVRAFIEKARESEKKTQKLKKPESENVVSESKALAENILQYLEIGMPSRIKIKRRIGEPTLIDHVEAMHHALADSREDFLKYVRKNLPRVYEDIEKILDSKGEEVVLRSLRVIESGQRIYPPQ
;
A
#
# COMPACT_ATOMS: atom_id res chain seq x y z
N MET A 1 14.57 -2.66 -26.31
CA MET A 1 13.53 -1.63 -26.42
C MET A 1 14.14 -0.41 -27.04
N GLN A 2 13.50 0.12 -28.08
CA GLN A 2 13.87 1.40 -28.66
C GLN A 2 13.56 2.52 -27.63
N PRO A 3 14.36 3.59 -27.55
CA PRO A 3 14.12 4.69 -26.61
C PRO A 3 12.73 5.32 -26.78
N GLU A 4 12.23 5.37 -28.02
CA GLU A 4 10.89 5.88 -28.36
C GLU A 4 9.74 5.00 -27.82
N GLU A 5 9.96 3.69 -27.67
CA GLU A 5 8.96 2.79 -27.06
C GLU A 5 8.87 3.04 -25.56
N ILE A 6 10.01 3.26 -24.89
CA ILE A 6 10.07 3.54 -23.46
C ILE A 6 9.37 4.88 -23.15
N GLU A 7 9.59 5.90 -23.98
CA GLU A 7 8.90 7.18 -23.83
C GLU A 7 7.39 7.05 -23.96
N ARG A 8 6.90 6.29 -24.96
CA ARG A 8 5.46 6.04 -25.11
C ARG A 8 4.87 5.27 -23.94
N GLU A 9 5.55 4.25 -23.43
CA GLU A 9 5.10 3.50 -22.25
C GLU A 9 4.97 4.42 -21.03
N ILE A 10 5.92 5.34 -20.86
CA ILE A 10 5.87 6.34 -19.79
C ILE A 10 4.66 7.26 -19.97
N GLU A 11 4.43 7.77 -21.17
CA GLU A 11 3.28 8.64 -21.48
C GLU A 11 1.94 7.95 -21.19
N ILE A 12 1.78 6.71 -21.64
CA ILE A 12 0.60 5.89 -21.35
C ILE A 12 0.46 5.68 -19.84
N GLY A 13 1.57 5.38 -19.16
CA GLY A 13 1.60 5.24 -17.71
C GLY A 13 1.14 6.51 -16.99
N VAL A 14 1.58 7.69 -17.45
CA VAL A 14 1.15 8.98 -16.88
C VAL A 14 -0.35 9.20 -17.11
N VAL A 15 -0.85 8.95 -18.32
CA VAL A 15 -2.29 9.12 -18.63
C VAL A 15 -3.14 8.18 -17.79
N ARG A 16 -2.71 6.91 -17.62
CA ARG A 16 -3.38 5.94 -16.73
C ARG A 16 -3.34 6.36 -15.26
N ALA A 17 -2.26 7.02 -14.82
CA ALA A 17 -2.12 7.50 -13.44
C ALA A 17 -3.12 8.60 -13.05
N PHE A 18 -3.72 9.31 -14.01
CA PHE A 18 -4.87 10.18 -13.75
C PHE A 18 -6.12 9.38 -13.34
N GLY A 19 -6.29 8.15 -13.85
CA GLY A 19 -7.49 7.35 -13.69
C GLY A 19 -8.74 8.12 -14.14
N TRP A 20 -9.68 8.28 -13.22
CA TRP A 20 -10.93 9.02 -13.45
C TRP A 20 -10.81 10.53 -13.25
N ALA A 21 -9.66 11.02 -12.73
CA ALA A 21 -9.48 12.42 -12.42
C ALA A 21 -9.15 13.24 -13.67
N VAL A 22 -9.79 14.40 -13.82
CA VAL A 22 -9.47 15.37 -14.88
C VAL A 22 -8.25 16.22 -14.50
N ILE A 23 -8.06 16.47 -13.20
CA ILE A 23 -6.96 17.26 -12.65
C ILE A 23 -6.33 16.46 -11.52
N GLU A 24 -5.01 16.42 -11.47
CA GLU A 24 -4.25 15.74 -10.42
C GLU A 24 -3.07 16.61 -9.98
N PHE A 25 -2.74 16.58 -8.69
CA PHE A 25 -1.55 17.26 -8.18
C PHE A 25 -0.29 16.52 -8.64
N GLU A 26 0.77 17.26 -8.98
CA GLU A 26 2.02 16.68 -9.51
C GLU A 26 2.59 15.57 -8.62
N THR A 27 2.64 15.79 -7.31
CA THR A 27 3.12 14.79 -6.34
C THR A 27 2.24 13.55 -6.28
N ALA A 28 0.92 13.72 -6.33
CA ALA A 28 -0.02 12.61 -6.30
C ALA A 28 0.04 11.81 -7.60
N LEU A 29 0.14 12.50 -8.74
CA LEU A 29 0.30 11.89 -10.05
C LEU A 29 1.60 11.08 -10.14
N TYR A 30 2.70 11.59 -9.60
CA TYR A 30 3.98 10.87 -9.52
C TYR A 30 3.87 9.61 -8.66
N GLN A 31 3.25 9.69 -7.48
CA GLN A 31 3.05 8.51 -6.62
C GLN A 31 2.18 7.46 -7.29
N LYS A 32 1.07 7.87 -7.94
CA LYS A 32 0.19 6.98 -8.70
C LYS A 32 0.94 6.32 -9.86
N PHE A 33 1.74 7.09 -10.60
CA PHE A 33 2.58 6.58 -11.68
C PHE A 33 3.56 5.50 -11.18
N LEU A 34 4.27 5.73 -10.08
CA LEU A 34 5.20 4.73 -9.52
C LEU A 34 4.51 3.42 -9.13
N ILE A 35 3.29 3.50 -8.57
CA ILE A 35 2.52 2.32 -8.20
C ILE A 35 2.05 1.54 -9.44
N MET A 36 1.63 2.25 -10.48
CA MET A 36 1.07 1.65 -11.70
C MET A 36 2.14 1.14 -12.67
N SER A 37 3.30 1.80 -12.72
CA SER A 37 4.43 1.48 -13.62
C SER A 37 5.49 0.59 -12.94
N ALA A 38 5.13 -0.05 -11.81
CA ALA A 38 6.04 -0.73 -10.87
C ALA A 38 6.94 -1.84 -11.46
N SER A 39 6.74 -2.26 -12.72
CA SER A 39 7.55 -3.27 -13.40
C SER A 39 8.43 -2.73 -14.53
N SER A 40 8.24 -1.48 -14.99
CA SER A 40 8.90 -0.98 -16.21
C SER A 40 9.63 0.35 -16.07
N SER A 41 9.38 1.15 -15.02
CA SER A 41 10.01 2.48 -14.91
C SER A 41 10.24 2.93 -13.46
N LEU A 42 11.44 2.68 -12.96
CA LEU A 42 11.99 3.38 -11.79
C LEU A 42 12.58 4.70 -12.29
N MET A 43 11.85 5.79 -12.09
CA MET A 43 12.32 7.14 -12.41
C MET A 43 12.26 8.05 -11.19
N THR A 44 13.13 9.07 -11.15
CA THR A 44 13.10 10.08 -10.10
C THR A 44 12.01 11.11 -10.35
N GLU A 45 11.65 11.88 -9.32
CA GLU A 45 10.65 12.95 -9.44
C GLU A 45 11.06 14.01 -10.46
N ASP A 46 12.36 14.34 -10.55
CA ASP A 46 12.86 15.31 -11.51
C ASP A 46 12.77 14.82 -12.96
N MET A 47 13.01 13.52 -13.18
CA MET A 47 12.78 12.90 -14.48
C MET A 47 11.29 12.92 -14.83
N PHE A 48 10.42 12.58 -13.88
CA PHE A 48 8.98 12.63 -14.08
C PHE A 48 8.50 14.03 -14.44
N LYS A 49 8.98 15.07 -13.75
CA LYS A 49 8.70 16.48 -14.07
C LYS A 49 9.13 16.85 -15.48
N LYS A 50 10.26 16.30 -15.97
CA LYS A 50 10.70 16.49 -17.35
C LYS A 50 9.69 15.86 -18.32
N TYR A 51 9.29 14.62 -18.07
CA TYR A 51 8.27 13.94 -18.89
C TYR A 51 6.93 14.69 -18.92
N LEU A 52 6.49 15.28 -17.80
CA LEU A 52 5.27 16.09 -17.80
C LEU A 52 5.39 17.33 -18.70
N ARG A 53 6.56 17.99 -18.73
CA ARG A 53 6.80 19.11 -19.65
C ARG A 53 6.85 18.67 -21.12
N ASP A 54 7.43 17.49 -21.37
CA ASP A 54 7.47 16.93 -22.72
C ASP A 54 6.06 16.55 -23.18
N MET A 55 5.23 15.99 -22.30
CA MET A 55 3.82 15.69 -22.55
C MET A 55 2.96 16.95 -22.69
N GLU A 56 3.26 18.03 -21.98
CA GLU A 56 2.66 19.34 -22.17
C GLU A 56 2.94 19.88 -23.57
N ALA A 57 4.20 19.83 -24.00
CA ALA A 57 4.60 20.26 -25.35
C ALA A 57 3.92 19.44 -26.45
N LYS A 58 3.63 18.15 -26.18
CA LYS A 58 2.86 17.26 -27.07
C LYS A 58 1.35 17.46 -26.98
N GLY A 59 0.85 18.23 -26.03
CA GLY A 59 -0.59 18.53 -25.86
C GLY A 59 -1.39 17.47 -25.11
N TYR A 60 -0.74 16.51 -24.46
CA TYR A 60 -1.44 15.46 -23.68
C TYR A 60 -2.01 15.98 -22.36
N ILE A 61 -1.31 16.92 -21.74
CA ILE A 61 -1.65 17.51 -20.45
C ILE A 61 -1.39 19.02 -20.46
N SER A 62 -1.98 19.74 -19.51
CA SER A 62 -1.73 21.17 -19.30
C SER A 62 -1.47 21.44 -17.82
N PRO A 63 -0.50 22.30 -17.46
CA PRO A 63 -0.31 22.72 -16.09
C PRO A 63 -1.51 23.56 -15.63
N VAL A 64 -1.87 23.43 -14.36
CA VAL A 64 -2.91 24.20 -13.68
C VAL A 64 -2.41 24.56 -12.28
N ASP A 65 -2.64 25.79 -11.85
CA ASP A 65 -2.52 26.12 -10.43
C ASP A 65 -3.86 25.84 -9.74
N PHE A 66 -3.86 24.91 -8.80
CA PHE A 66 -5.03 24.61 -7.98
C PHE A 66 -4.65 24.76 -6.51
N GLN A 67 -5.30 25.69 -5.82
CA GLN A 67 -5.03 26.00 -4.41
C GLN A 67 -3.56 26.37 -4.13
N ARG A 68 -2.89 27.12 -5.03
CA ARG A 68 -1.47 27.50 -4.93
C ARG A 68 -0.51 26.30 -4.98
N LYS A 69 -0.98 25.19 -5.54
CA LYS A 69 -0.20 23.98 -5.75
C LYS A 69 -0.23 23.64 -7.23
N ARG A 70 0.91 23.13 -7.70
CA ARG A 70 1.07 22.69 -9.08
C ARG A 70 0.26 21.42 -9.32
N ALA A 71 -0.65 21.49 -10.27
CA ALA A 71 -1.46 20.41 -10.74
C ALA A 71 -1.36 20.30 -12.26
N TRP A 72 -1.82 19.17 -12.78
CA TRP A 72 -1.86 18.88 -14.20
C TRP A 72 -3.28 18.50 -14.57
N LYS A 73 -3.74 18.99 -15.71
CA LYS A 73 -5.03 18.67 -16.30
C LYS A 73 -4.80 17.73 -17.48
N ARG A 74 -5.54 16.63 -17.53
CA ARG A 74 -5.56 15.72 -18.68
C ARG A 74 -6.32 16.35 -19.85
N LEU A 75 -5.70 16.37 -21.03
CA LEU A 75 -6.31 16.89 -22.27
C LEU A 75 -6.70 15.78 -23.25
N VAL A 76 -6.07 14.61 -23.17
CA VAL A 76 -6.31 13.47 -24.06
C VAL A 76 -7.09 12.36 -23.35
N ILE A 77 -8.05 11.76 -24.06
CA ILE A 77 -8.83 10.61 -23.60
C ILE A 77 -8.08 9.34 -24.01
N GLU A 78 -8.08 8.31 -23.16
CA GLU A 78 -7.40 7.01 -23.38
C GLU A 78 -7.66 6.39 -24.76
N SER A 79 -8.75 6.79 -25.43
CA SER A 79 -9.18 6.34 -26.76
C SER A 79 -8.38 6.92 -27.94
N GLU A 80 -7.61 7.99 -27.76
CA GLU A 80 -6.80 8.65 -28.82
C GLU A 80 -5.31 8.28 -28.75
N MET A 81 -4.90 7.56 -27.70
CA MET A 81 -3.59 6.93 -27.64
C MET A 81 -3.76 5.53 -28.22
N ASP A 82 -3.52 5.38 -29.52
CA ASP A 82 -3.64 4.10 -30.24
C ASP A 82 -2.79 3.00 -29.60
N GLU A 83 -3.35 2.29 -28.63
CA GLU A 83 -3.11 0.88 -28.41
C GLU A 83 -4.38 0.16 -28.85
N GLU A 84 -4.19 -0.77 -29.78
CA GLU A 84 -5.14 -1.80 -30.19
C GLU A 84 -5.74 -2.40 -28.91
N ILE A 85 -6.97 -1.98 -28.59
CA ILE A 85 -7.70 -2.45 -27.42
C ILE A 85 -7.88 -3.94 -27.67
N LEU A 86 -7.05 -4.78 -27.03
CA LEU A 86 -7.21 -6.23 -27.04
C LEU A 86 -8.69 -6.49 -26.81
N THR A 87 -9.31 -7.11 -27.80
CA THR A 87 -10.74 -7.36 -27.74
C THR A 87 -11.02 -8.19 -26.48
N PRO A 88 -12.20 -8.06 -25.86
CA PRO A 88 -12.55 -8.86 -24.68
C PRO A 88 -12.33 -10.37 -24.86
N ASP A 89 -12.31 -10.84 -26.10
CA ASP A 89 -12.06 -12.23 -26.48
C ASP A 89 -10.56 -12.56 -26.53
N GLU A 90 -9.70 -11.64 -26.96
CA GLU A 90 -8.24 -11.79 -26.87
C GLU A 90 -7.74 -11.68 -25.42
N VAL A 91 -8.35 -10.81 -24.62
CA VAL A 91 -8.08 -10.74 -23.16
C VAL A 91 -8.49 -12.04 -22.49
N ARG A 92 -9.63 -12.63 -22.86
CA ARG A 92 -10.05 -13.94 -22.36
C ARG A 92 -9.10 -15.06 -22.78
N ALA A 93 -8.69 -15.08 -24.05
CA ALA A 93 -7.74 -16.06 -24.56
C ALA A 93 -6.35 -15.92 -23.89
N PHE A 94 -5.93 -14.68 -23.61
CA PHE A 94 -4.70 -14.41 -22.88
C PHE A 94 -4.78 -14.86 -21.41
N ILE A 95 -5.90 -14.58 -20.72
CA ILE A 95 -6.14 -15.05 -19.34
C ILE A 95 -6.21 -16.58 -19.26
N GLU A 96 -6.83 -17.23 -20.25
CA GLU A 96 -6.94 -18.68 -20.29
C GLU A 96 -5.58 -19.34 -20.57
N LYS A 97 -4.81 -18.80 -21.52
CA LYS A 97 -3.43 -19.24 -21.82
C LYS A 97 -2.48 -18.97 -20.65
N ALA A 98 -2.65 -17.85 -19.94
CA ALA A 98 -1.92 -17.53 -18.71
C ALA A 98 -2.24 -18.53 -17.60
N ARG A 99 -3.52 -18.87 -17.39
CA ARG A 99 -3.95 -19.90 -16.40
C ARG A 99 -3.43 -21.29 -16.72
N GLU A 100 -3.34 -21.66 -18.01
CA GLU A 100 -2.73 -22.93 -18.43
C GLU A 100 -1.22 -22.96 -18.20
N SER A 101 -0.55 -21.81 -18.39
CA SER A 101 0.87 -21.65 -18.10
C SER A 101 1.17 -21.60 -16.59
N GLU A 102 0.29 -21.01 -15.77
CA GLU A 102 0.37 -21.00 -14.31
C GLU A 102 0.20 -22.41 -13.73
N LYS A 103 -0.69 -23.24 -14.28
CA LYS A 103 -0.81 -24.66 -13.88
C LYS A 103 0.45 -25.48 -14.18
N LYS A 104 1.23 -25.10 -15.20
CA LYS A 104 2.52 -25.73 -15.52
C LYS A 104 3.68 -25.14 -14.68
N THR A 105 3.61 -23.87 -14.32
CA THR A 105 4.68 -23.15 -13.60
C THR A 105 4.49 -23.17 -12.06
N GLN A 106 3.31 -23.50 -11.54
CA GLN A 106 3.08 -23.69 -10.09
C GLN A 106 3.90 -24.83 -9.46
N LYS A 107 4.60 -25.66 -10.25
CA LYS A 107 5.61 -26.60 -9.71
C LYS A 107 7.00 -25.98 -9.50
N LEU A 108 7.31 -24.79 -10.03
CA LEU A 108 8.60 -24.15 -9.83
C LEU A 108 8.47 -22.61 -9.81
N LYS A 109 8.70 -22.03 -8.62
CA LYS A 109 9.01 -20.62 -8.29
C LYS A 109 7.83 -19.67 -8.01
N LYS A 110 7.64 -19.36 -6.72
CA LYS A 110 6.94 -18.18 -6.19
C LYS A 110 7.91 -16.98 -6.13
N PRO A 111 7.51 -15.77 -6.54
CA PRO A 111 8.30 -14.55 -6.33
C PRO A 111 8.18 -14.01 -4.89
N GLU A 112 9.26 -13.44 -4.39
CA GLU A 112 9.47 -13.06 -2.97
C GLU A 112 8.62 -11.87 -2.47
N SER A 113 7.91 -11.14 -3.34
CA SER A 113 7.20 -9.90 -2.96
C SER A 113 5.82 -10.12 -2.31
N GLU A 114 5.17 -11.27 -2.53
CA GLU A 114 3.92 -11.62 -1.81
C GLU A 114 4.16 -12.02 -0.35
N ASN A 115 5.39 -12.43 -0.02
CA ASN A 115 5.70 -12.90 1.33
C ASN A 115 5.64 -11.76 2.35
N VAL A 116 6.05 -10.53 2.02
CA VAL A 116 6.12 -9.43 3.01
C VAL A 116 4.72 -8.97 3.48
N VAL A 117 3.73 -8.94 2.57
CA VAL A 117 2.33 -8.61 2.93
C VAL A 117 1.67 -9.78 3.66
N SER A 118 1.97 -11.02 3.28
CA SER A 118 1.52 -12.21 4.00
C SER A 118 2.13 -12.29 5.41
N GLU A 119 3.41 -11.95 5.57
CA GLU A 119 4.11 -11.95 6.84
C GLU A 119 3.59 -10.87 7.77
N SER A 120 3.33 -9.66 7.27
CA SER A 120 2.75 -8.57 8.08
C SER A 120 1.34 -8.90 8.55
N LYS A 121 0.53 -9.59 7.72
CA LYS A 121 -0.80 -10.08 8.09
C LYS A 121 -0.75 -11.23 9.10
N ALA A 122 0.08 -12.23 8.86
CA ALA A 122 0.27 -13.34 9.80
C ALA A 122 0.82 -12.84 11.15
N LEU A 123 1.73 -11.86 11.13
CA LEU A 123 2.24 -11.23 12.34
C LEU A 123 1.17 -10.39 13.05
N ALA A 124 0.30 -9.69 12.30
CA ALA A 124 -0.83 -8.98 12.86
C ALA A 124 -1.81 -9.92 13.58
N GLU A 125 -2.10 -11.08 12.99
CA GLU A 125 -2.93 -12.13 13.63
C GLU A 125 -2.28 -12.68 14.90
N ASN A 126 -0.97 -12.94 14.87
CA ASN A 126 -0.22 -13.38 16.06
C ASN A 126 -0.24 -12.32 17.17
N ILE A 127 0.01 -11.05 16.84
CA ILE A 127 -0.05 -9.94 17.79
C ILE A 127 -1.45 -9.83 18.39
N LEU A 128 -2.51 -9.92 17.58
CA LEU A 128 -3.89 -9.95 18.07
C LEU A 128 -4.12 -11.09 19.06
N GLN A 129 -3.67 -12.30 18.73
CA GLN A 129 -3.79 -13.45 19.62
C GLN A 129 -3.06 -13.23 20.96
N TYR A 130 -1.85 -12.67 20.94
CA TYR A 130 -1.13 -12.32 22.16
C TYR A 130 -1.89 -11.26 22.97
N LEU A 131 -2.40 -10.22 22.33
CA LEU A 131 -3.19 -9.20 23.01
C LEU A 131 -4.45 -9.80 23.65
N GLU A 132 -5.16 -10.69 22.96
CA GLU A 132 -6.33 -11.38 23.50
C GLU A 132 -6.01 -12.27 24.70
N ILE A 133 -4.85 -12.92 24.72
CA ILE A 133 -4.37 -13.76 25.84
C ILE A 133 -3.86 -12.90 27.01
N GLY A 134 -3.20 -11.79 26.69
CA GLY A 134 -2.63 -10.85 27.64
C GLY A 134 -3.68 -10.02 28.38
N MET A 135 -4.84 -9.80 27.76
CA MET A 135 -5.95 -9.07 28.37
C MET A 135 -6.65 -9.91 29.45
N PRO A 136 -6.94 -9.35 30.64
CA PRO A 136 -7.69 -10.05 31.67
C PRO A 136 -9.08 -10.46 31.14
N SER A 137 -9.46 -11.73 31.29
CA SER A 137 -10.77 -12.27 30.90
C SER A 137 -12.00 -11.57 31.53
N ARG A 138 -11.77 -10.60 32.43
CA ARG A 138 -12.80 -9.74 33.05
C ARG A 138 -13.42 -8.73 32.09
N ILE A 139 -12.78 -8.41 30.96
CA ILE A 139 -13.32 -7.48 29.94
C ILE A 139 -14.58 -8.06 29.27
N LYS A 140 -14.78 -9.39 29.27
CA LYS A 140 -15.89 -10.02 28.57
C LYS A 140 -17.25 -9.94 29.29
N ILE A 141 -17.33 -9.54 30.58
CA ILE A 141 -18.57 -9.78 31.36
C ILE A 141 -19.18 -8.54 32.02
N LYS A 142 -18.44 -7.47 32.34
CA LYS A 142 -19.04 -6.19 32.78
C LYS A 142 -18.18 -5.01 32.36
N ARG A 143 -18.64 -4.26 31.35
CA ARG A 143 -18.05 -2.99 30.91
C ARG A 143 -18.01 -2.00 32.08
N ARG A 144 -16.83 -1.76 32.67
CA ARG A 144 -16.59 -0.56 33.47
C ARG A 144 -16.21 0.56 32.52
N ILE A 145 -16.89 1.70 32.65
CA ILE A 145 -16.55 2.93 31.92
C ILE A 145 -15.12 3.31 32.36
N GLY A 146 -14.14 3.19 31.45
CA GLY A 146 -12.74 3.56 31.70
C GLY A 146 -11.68 2.45 31.52
N GLU A 147 -12.03 1.22 31.13
CA GLU A 147 -11.03 0.21 30.76
C GLU A 147 -10.64 0.36 29.27
N PRO A 148 -9.34 0.40 28.93
CA PRO A 148 -8.90 0.51 27.54
C PRO A 148 -9.34 -0.70 26.73
N THR A 149 -9.86 -0.44 25.53
CA THR A 149 -10.21 -1.48 24.57
C THR A 149 -8.95 -2.06 23.92
N LEU A 150 -9.11 -3.21 23.25
CA LEU A 150 -8.04 -3.80 22.43
C LEU A 150 -7.46 -2.79 21.44
N ILE A 151 -8.33 -1.95 20.85
CA ILE A 151 -7.95 -0.92 19.89
C ILE A 151 -7.12 0.17 20.58
N ASP A 152 -7.52 0.62 21.77
CA ASP A 152 -6.76 1.62 22.53
C ASP A 152 -5.34 1.12 22.87
N HIS A 153 -5.20 -0.18 23.15
CA HIS A 153 -3.91 -0.81 23.37
C HIS A 153 -3.08 -0.89 22.08
N VAL A 154 -3.69 -1.22 20.95
CA VAL A 154 -3.01 -1.26 19.64
C VAL A 154 -2.56 0.13 19.21
N GLU A 155 -3.42 1.15 19.33
CA GLU A 155 -3.09 2.54 19.00
C GLU A 155 -1.96 3.07 19.89
N ALA A 156 -2.05 2.82 21.20
CA ALA A 156 -1.00 3.24 22.13
C ALA A 156 0.33 2.49 21.89
N MET A 157 0.28 1.21 21.50
CA MET A 157 1.46 0.45 21.08
C MET A 157 2.07 0.98 19.78
N HIS A 158 1.24 1.33 18.80
CA HIS A 158 1.68 1.91 17.53
C HIS A 158 2.35 3.27 17.78
N HIS A 159 1.73 4.14 18.58
CA HIS A 159 2.32 5.43 18.96
C HIS A 159 3.63 5.26 19.74
N ALA A 160 3.66 4.38 20.74
CA ALA A 160 4.87 4.15 21.52
C ALA A 160 6.03 3.61 20.66
N LEU A 161 5.74 2.71 19.71
CA LEU A 161 6.77 2.15 18.82
C LEU A 161 7.20 3.14 17.73
N ALA A 162 6.33 4.05 17.32
CA ALA A 162 6.68 5.13 16.40
C ALA A 162 7.61 6.17 17.06
N ASP A 163 7.48 6.37 18.38
CA ASP A 163 8.35 7.25 19.15
C ASP A 163 9.70 6.57 19.46
N SER A 164 9.68 5.41 20.12
CA SER A 164 10.89 4.64 20.40
C SER A 164 10.61 3.19 20.78
N ARG A 165 11.56 2.30 20.48
CA ARG A 165 11.53 0.90 20.94
C ARG A 165 11.44 0.79 22.47
N GLU A 166 12.12 1.66 23.21
CA GLU A 166 12.11 1.63 24.68
C GLU A 166 10.73 2.01 25.24
N ASP A 167 10.07 3.00 24.66
CA ASP A 167 8.73 3.42 25.08
C ASP A 167 7.67 2.36 24.76
N PHE A 168 7.82 1.66 23.63
CA PHE A 168 6.99 0.51 23.31
C PHE A 168 7.11 -0.61 24.34
N LEU A 169 8.34 -1.06 24.66
CA LEU A 169 8.56 -2.12 25.64
C LEU A 169 8.10 -1.69 27.04
N LYS A 170 8.30 -0.42 27.40
CA LYS A 170 7.80 0.17 28.65
C LYS A 170 6.27 0.14 28.71
N TYR A 171 5.59 0.46 27.62
CA TYR A 171 4.14 0.39 27.52
C TYR A 171 3.63 -1.06 27.67
N VAL A 172 4.23 -2.00 26.93
CA VAL A 172 3.85 -3.42 26.96
C VAL A 172 4.09 -4.01 28.35
N ARG A 173 5.21 -3.70 28.99
CA ARG A 173 5.51 -4.16 30.36
C ARG A 173 4.51 -3.64 31.38
N LYS A 174 4.02 -2.40 31.21
CA LYS A 174 3.07 -1.76 32.12
C LYS A 174 1.64 -2.28 31.95
N ASN A 175 1.20 -2.46 30.71
CA ASN A 175 -0.21 -2.76 30.41
C ASN A 175 -0.48 -4.23 30.08
N LEU A 176 0.52 -4.94 29.57
CA LEU A 176 0.42 -6.31 29.06
C LEU A 176 1.61 -7.18 29.52
N PRO A 177 1.87 -7.27 30.84
CA PRO A 177 3.06 -7.94 31.37
C PRO A 177 3.13 -9.43 31.00
N ARG A 178 1.98 -10.07 30.73
CA ARG A 178 1.89 -11.50 30.39
C ARG A 178 2.44 -11.85 29.01
N VAL A 179 2.46 -10.89 28.09
CA VAL A 179 2.90 -11.09 26.70
C VAL A 179 4.14 -10.26 26.38
N TYR A 180 4.77 -9.69 27.41
CA TYR A 180 5.99 -8.90 27.27
C TYR A 180 7.10 -9.70 26.57
N GLU A 181 7.41 -10.91 27.06
CA GLU A 181 8.48 -11.74 26.51
C GLU A 181 8.20 -12.17 25.06
N ASP A 182 6.93 -12.43 24.73
CA ASP A 182 6.54 -12.84 23.38
C ASP A 182 6.63 -11.67 22.38
N ILE A 183 6.17 -10.48 22.81
CA ILE A 183 6.23 -9.26 22.00
C ILE A 183 7.69 -8.77 21.84
N GLU A 184 8.52 -8.90 22.88
CA GLU A 184 9.95 -8.57 22.83
C GLU A 184 10.69 -9.48 21.83
N LYS A 185 10.44 -10.79 21.88
CA LYS A 185 10.99 -11.75 20.90
C LYS A 185 10.54 -11.47 19.47
N ILE A 186 9.28 -11.06 19.29
CA ILE A 186 8.77 -10.66 17.97
C ILE A 186 9.51 -9.43 17.47
N LEU A 187 9.69 -8.43 18.33
CA LEU A 187 10.39 -7.20 17.98
C LEU A 187 11.85 -7.47 17.60
N ASP A 188 12.52 -8.37 18.32
CA ASP A 188 13.90 -8.79 18.04
C ASP A 188 14.06 -9.61 16.77
N SER A 189 13.08 -10.49 16.48
CA SER A 189 13.18 -11.41 15.35
C SER A 189 12.70 -10.81 14.02
N LYS A 190 11.71 -9.90 14.06
CA LYS A 190 11.06 -9.34 12.87
C LYS A 190 11.44 -7.88 12.59
N GLY A 191 11.94 -7.17 13.59
CA GLY A 191 12.31 -5.76 13.48
C GLY A 191 11.13 -4.81 13.65
N GLU A 192 11.45 -3.58 14.05
CA GLU A 192 10.49 -2.53 14.43
C GLU A 192 9.53 -2.16 13.29
N GLU A 193 10.05 -2.04 12.07
CA GLU A 193 9.29 -1.69 10.86
C GLU A 193 8.17 -2.68 10.53
N VAL A 194 8.41 -3.98 10.73
CA VAL A 194 7.41 -5.02 10.45
C VAL A 194 6.33 -5.01 11.51
N VAL A 195 6.71 -4.82 12.79
CA VAL A 195 5.75 -4.73 13.90
C VAL A 195 4.87 -3.48 13.78
N LEU A 196 5.44 -2.32 13.42
CA LEU A 196 4.68 -1.10 13.15
C LEU A 196 3.65 -1.30 12.05
N ARG A 197 4.05 -1.94 10.94
CA ARG A 197 3.12 -2.26 9.84
C ARG A 197 2.02 -3.21 10.28
N SER A 198 2.35 -4.23 11.06
CA SER A 198 1.34 -5.16 11.60
C SER A 198 0.37 -4.47 12.55
N LEU A 199 0.82 -3.56 13.42
CA LEU A 199 -0.06 -2.76 14.28
C LEU A 199 -1.00 -1.88 13.45
N ARG A 200 -0.49 -1.22 12.41
CA ARG A 200 -1.30 -0.42 11.47
C ARG A 200 -2.32 -1.27 10.69
N VAL A 201 -1.97 -2.50 10.33
CA VAL A 201 -2.91 -3.46 9.72
C VAL A 201 -4.04 -3.80 10.69
N ILE A 202 -3.75 -3.95 11.98
CA ILE A 202 -4.78 -4.20 13.01
C ILE A 202 -5.70 -2.98 13.17
N GLU A 203 -5.14 -1.77 13.28
CA GLU A 203 -5.91 -0.52 13.39
C GLU A 203 -6.86 -0.34 12.20
N SER A 204 -6.35 -0.56 10.99
CA SER A 204 -7.13 -0.39 9.76
C SER A 204 -8.17 -1.50 9.53
N GLY A 205 -7.87 -2.74 9.95
CA GLY A 205 -8.79 -3.87 9.85
C GLY A 205 -9.98 -3.79 10.81
N GLN A 206 -9.84 -3.10 11.95
CA GLN A 206 -10.94 -2.84 12.89
C GLN A 206 -11.71 -1.53 12.56
N ARG A 207 -11.12 -0.61 11.79
CA ARG A 207 -11.79 0.59 11.24
C ARG A 207 -12.60 0.29 9.97
N ILE A 208 -13.41 -0.78 9.97
CA ILE A 208 -14.45 -0.93 8.94
C ILE A 208 -15.50 0.15 9.22
N TYR A 209 -15.48 1.23 8.43
CA TYR A 209 -16.44 2.32 8.51
C TYR A 209 -17.26 2.41 7.20
N PRO A 210 -18.59 2.69 7.26
CA PRO A 210 -19.43 2.81 8.46
C PRO A 210 -20.30 1.56 8.73
N PRO A 211 -20.66 1.32 10.01
CA PRO A 211 -21.79 0.46 10.39
C PRO A 211 -23.15 1.16 10.15
N GLN A 212 -24.15 0.40 9.71
CA GLN A 212 -25.57 0.80 9.61
C GLN A 212 -26.30 0.66 10.95
#